data_AF-A0A161MQ89-F1
#
_entry.id   AF-A0A161MQ89-F1
#
_cell.length_a   1.000
_cell.length_b   1.000
_cell.length_c   1.000
_cell.angle_alpha   90.00
_cell.angle_beta   90.00
_cell.angle_gamma   90.00
#
_symmetry.space_group_name_H-M   'P 1'
#
loop_
_entity.id
_entity.type
_entity.pdbx_description
1 polymer ?
#
loop_
_entity_poly.entity_id
_entity_poly.type
_entity_poly.pdbx_seq_one_letter_code
_entity_poly.pdbx_strand_id
1 'polypeptide(L)'
;MGTFSLCTLYAWRGICRSDKLQNVTLFEMAYSKWGGKLCSLCQDQRFARTGVAVGCDAGMCKTYFHVTCGQREGLLAEAHSEEVDQADPFYAHCKLHTDKNLLRKRRRNWLAIQMRSEERRKYKKEDEDSLRIKRRLAKSREKYTNSRLNKVQPWVPTQKMARLLTSSASACRALWRKSGT
;
A
#
# COMPACT_ATOMS: atom_id res chain seq x y z
N MET A 1 2.22 -7.49 6.56
CA MET A 1 1.18 -7.80 5.54
C MET A 1 0.19 -6.66 5.29
N GLY A 2 0.20 -5.54 6.03
CA GLY A 2 -0.81 -4.47 5.86
C GLY A 2 -0.58 -3.44 4.76
N THR A 3 0.64 -3.26 4.24
CA THR A 3 0.93 -2.19 3.27
C THR A 3 0.52 -2.53 1.84
N PHE A 4 0.56 -3.80 1.46
CA PHE A 4 0.20 -4.26 0.12
C PHE A 4 -1.30 -4.09 -0.15
N SER A 5 -2.13 -4.46 0.83
CA SER A 5 -3.60 -4.33 0.74
C SER A 5 -4.03 -2.88 0.46
N LEU A 6 -3.47 -1.92 1.22
CA LEU A 6 -3.79 -0.51 1.05
C LEU A 6 -3.30 0.03 -0.30
N CYS A 7 -2.09 -0.33 -0.74
CA CYS A 7 -1.58 0.12 -2.04
C CYS A 7 -2.47 -0.37 -3.19
N THR A 8 -2.96 -1.60 -3.12
CA THR A 8 -3.89 -2.14 -4.12
C THR A 8 -5.19 -1.32 -4.16
N LEU A 9 -5.82 -1.04 -3.02
CA LEU A 9 -7.10 -0.32 -3.01
C LEU A 9 -7.03 1.04 -3.71
N TYR A 10 -5.94 1.79 -3.52
CA TYR A 10 -5.79 3.14 -4.08
C TYR A 10 -5.11 3.18 -5.45
N ALA A 11 -4.21 2.24 -5.77
CA ALA A 11 -3.49 2.23 -7.05
C ALA A 11 -4.12 1.34 -8.12
N TRP A 12 -4.90 0.35 -7.70
CA TRP A 12 -5.48 -0.71 -8.53
C TRP A 12 -7.01 -0.60 -8.55
N ARG A 13 -7.46 0.58 -8.97
CA ARG A 13 -8.87 0.97 -9.09
C ARG A 13 -9.51 0.11 -10.19
N GLY A 14 -10.27 -0.94 -9.81
CA GLY A 14 -11.17 -1.63 -10.74
C GLY A 14 -11.20 -3.17 -10.76
N ILE A 15 -10.27 -3.90 -10.12
CA ILE A 15 -10.24 -5.38 -10.28
C ILE A 15 -10.50 -6.17 -8.99
N CYS A 16 -10.49 -5.52 -7.82
CA CYS A 16 -11.00 -6.14 -6.58
C CYS A 16 -12.54 -6.04 -6.51
N ARG A 17 -13.25 -6.54 -7.53
CA ARG A 17 -14.73 -6.52 -7.63
C ARG A 17 -15.42 -7.64 -6.84
N SER A 18 -14.70 -8.32 -5.95
CA SER A 18 -15.28 -9.36 -5.09
C SER A 18 -15.20 -8.91 -3.64
N ASP A 19 -16.29 -9.13 -2.89
CA ASP A 19 -16.40 -8.98 -1.43
C ASP A 19 -15.28 -9.71 -0.65
N LYS A 20 -14.48 -10.51 -1.33
CA LYS A 20 -13.30 -11.19 -0.81
C LYS A 20 -12.08 -10.68 -1.58
N LEU A 21 -11.17 -9.97 -0.92
CA LEU A 21 -9.80 -9.64 -1.42
C LEU A 21 -8.98 -10.92 -1.67
N GLN A 22 -9.41 -11.76 -2.59
CA GLN A 22 -8.75 -13.00 -2.95
C GLN A 22 -8.03 -12.83 -4.27
N ASN A 23 -6.81 -13.39 -4.33
CA ASN A 23 -6.03 -13.52 -5.56
C ASN A 23 -5.69 -12.21 -6.26
N VAL A 24 -5.45 -11.12 -5.52
CA VAL A 24 -4.90 -9.88 -6.09
C VAL A 24 -3.57 -10.18 -6.76
N THR A 25 -3.52 -10.05 -8.09
CA THR A 25 -2.29 -10.13 -8.84
C THR A 25 -1.85 -8.74 -9.27
N LEU A 26 -0.53 -8.52 -9.34
CA LEU A 26 0.04 -7.27 -9.86
C LEU A 26 0.23 -7.31 -11.38
N PHE A 27 -0.10 -8.43 -12.03
CA PHE A 27 0.26 -8.69 -13.42
C PHE A 27 -0.54 -7.88 -14.42
N GLU A 28 -1.81 -7.62 -14.13
CA GLU A 28 -2.64 -6.86 -15.06
C GLU A 28 -2.21 -5.37 -15.03
N MET A 29 -1.38 -4.95 -14.08
CA MET A 29 -0.88 -3.58 -13.99
C MET A 29 0.14 -3.31 -15.07
N ALA A 30 -0.20 -2.35 -15.94
CA ALA A 30 0.69 -1.90 -17.00
C ALA A 30 2.08 -1.53 -16.45
N TYR A 31 3.11 -2.13 -17.03
CA TYR A 31 4.50 -1.96 -16.59
C TYR A 31 4.98 -0.51 -16.61
N SER A 32 4.43 0.30 -17.52
CA SER A 32 4.67 1.74 -17.62
C SER A 32 4.25 2.54 -16.38
N LYS A 33 3.39 1.98 -15.51
CA LYS A 33 2.99 2.62 -14.25
C LYS A 33 4.10 2.55 -13.20
N TRP A 34 4.99 1.57 -13.26
CA TRP A 34 6.07 1.39 -12.30
C TRP A 34 7.16 2.43 -12.54
N GLY A 35 7.32 3.37 -11.61
CA GLY A 35 8.26 4.49 -11.71
C GLY A 35 7.96 5.50 -12.82
N GLY A 36 6.80 5.38 -13.48
CA GLY A 36 6.37 6.30 -14.54
C GLY A 36 6.00 7.70 -14.04
N LYS A 37 5.67 7.84 -12.75
CA LYS A 37 5.33 9.11 -12.09
C LYS A 37 6.18 9.30 -10.83
N LEU A 38 6.58 10.55 -10.58
CA LEU A 38 7.37 10.95 -9.41
C LEU A 38 6.46 11.17 -8.20
N CYS A 39 6.80 10.56 -7.07
CA CYS A 39 6.19 10.87 -5.79
C CYS A 39 6.75 12.19 -5.24
N SER A 40 5.86 13.16 -5.01
CA SER A 40 6.18 14.47 -4.42
C SER A 40 6.38 14.45 -2.91
N LEU A 41 6.17 13.31 -2.25
CA LEU A 41 6.10 13.19 -0.79
C LEU A 41 7.14 12.24 -0.19
N CYS A 42 8.05 11.68 -0.99
CA CYS A 42 9.13 10.84 -0.48
C CYS A 42 10.09 11.68 0.39
N GLN A 43 10.45 11.16 1.57
CA GLN A 43 11.47 11.80 2.42
C GLN A 43 12.85 11.76 1.76
N ASP A 44 13.19 10.63 1.14
CA ASP A 44 14.40 10.47 0.32
C ASP A 44 13.99 10.43 -1.15
N GLN A 45 14.43 11.46 -1.88
CA GLN A 45 14.05 11.68 -3.27
C GLN A 45 14.56 10.58 -4.21
N ARG A 46 15.57 9.82 -3.80
CA ARG A 46 16.05 8.67 -4.56
C ARG A 46 14.98 7.58 -4.69
N PHE A 47 14.00 7.53 -3.79
CA PHE A 47 12.86 6.62 -3.88
C PHE A 47 11.66 7.20 -4.64
N ALA A 48 11.69 8.45 -5.08
CA ALA A 48 10.52 9.13 -5.65
C ALA A 48 10.00 8.47 -6.93
N ARG A 49 10.87 7.80 -7.70
CA ARG A 49 10.51 7.03 -8.92
C ARG A 49 10.35 5.52 -8.68
N THR A 50 10.32 5.07 -7.43
CA THR A 50 10.11 3.65 -7.14
C THR A 50 8.63 3.31 -7.05
N GLY A 51 8.27 2.03 -7.20
CA GLY A 51 6.90 1.57 -7.02
C GLY A 51 5.90 2.21 -7.98
N VAL A 52 4.66 2.35 -7.53
CA VAL A 52 3.55 2.94 -8.29
C VAL A 52 3.01 4.13 -7.50
N ALA A 53 2.89 5.27 -8.17
CA ALA A 53 2.32 6.48 -7.59
C ALA A 53 0.87 6.67 -8.06
N VAL A 54 0.02 7.14 -7.16
CA VAL A 54 -1.36 7.54 -7.43
C VAL A 54 -1.42 9.03 -7.72
N GLY A 55 -2.33 9.44 -8.60
CA GLY A 55 -2.60 10.84 -8.91
C GLY A 55 -3.64 11.43 -7.97
N CYS A 56 -3.61 12.75 -7.81
CA CYS A 56 -4.70 13.48 -7.18
C CYS A 56 -5.98 13.35 -8.01
N ASP A 57 -7.12 13.04 -7.37
CA ASP A 57 -8.42 12.90 -8.03
C ASP A 57 -9.08 14.22 -8.44
N ALA A 58 -8.53 15.36 -8.03
CA ALA A 58 -9.01 16.66 -8.45
C ALA A 58 -8.71 16.88 -9.95
N GLY A 59 -9.70 17.41 -10.67
CA GLY A 59 -9.60 17.67 -12.11
C GLY A 59 -8.32 18.45 -12.48
N MET A 60 -7.63 17.98 -13.52
CA MET A 60 -6.40 18.60 -14.07
C MET A 60 -5.19 18.67 -13.12
N CYS A 61 -5.28 18.15 -11.89
CA CYS A 61 -4.16 18.12 -10.97
C CYS A 61 -3.13 17.06 -11.42
N LYS A 62 -1.86 17.46 -11.57
CA LYS A 62 -0.76 16.57 -11.97
C LYS A 62 0.12 16.15 -10.78
N THR A 63 -0.39 16.26 -9.56
CA THR A 63 0.34 15.85 -8.36
C THR A 63 0.22 14.35 -8.17
N TYR A 64 1.36 13.69 -8.02
CA TYR A 64 1.44 12.25 -7.76
C TYR A 64 2.18 11.97 -6.45
N PHE A 65 1.78 10.88 -5.79
CA PHE A 65 2.43 10.39 -4.60
C PHE A 65 2.22 8.89 -4.41
N HIS A 66 3.11 8.22 -3.68
CA HIS A 66 2.86 6.84 -3.26
C HIS A 66 1.73 6.80 -2.25
N VAL A 67 0.93 5.73 -2.28
CA VAL A 67 -0.16 5.52 -1.32
C VAL A 67 0.35 5.60 0.13
N THR A 68 1.48 4.97 0.44
CA THR A 68 2.08 5.02 1.78
C THR A 68 2.58 6.42 2.18
N CYS A 69 3.03 7.23 1.22
CA CYS A 69 3.41 8.62 1.48
C CYS A 69 2.16 9.50 1.68
N GLY A 70 1.12 9.30 0.87
CA GLY A 70 -0.18 9.94 1.04
C GLY A 70 -0.82 9.60 2.39
N GLN A 71 -0.73 8.34 2.84
CA GLN A 71 -1.24 7.91 4.14
C GLN A 71 -0.56 8.65 5.29
N ARG A 72 0.78 8.74 5.25
CA ARG A 72 1.57 9.50 6.23
C ARG A 72 1.16 10.97 6.30
N GLU A 73 0.93 11.57 5.13
CA GLU A 73 0.56 12.98 5.03
C GLU A 73 -0.93 13.24 5.27
N GLY A 74 -1.78 12.20 5.36
CA GLY A 74 -3.23 12.32 5.59
C GLY A 74 -4.07 12.57 4.32
N LEU A 75 -3.54 12.26 3.14
CA LEU A 75 -4.11 12.58 1.82
C LEU A 75 -5.08 11.54 1.26
N LEU A 76 -5.16 10.36 1.89
CA LEU A 76 -6.06 9.29 1.48
C LEU A 76 -7.45 9.49 2.10
N ALA A 77 -8.49 9.24 1.32
CA ALA A 77 -9.87 9.34 1.74
C ALA A 77 -10.66 8.08 1.35
N GLU A 78 -11.58 7.71 2.23
CA GLU A 78 -12.55 6.64 2.04
C GLU A 78 -13.93 7.32 2.07
N ALA A 79 -14.74 7.11 1.03
CA ALA A 79 -16.12 7.57 1.04
C ALA A 79 -16.96 6.59 1.87
N HIS A 80 -17.65 7.07 2.90
CA HIS A 80 -18.72 6.30 3.53
C HIS A 80 -19.95 6.34 2.62
N SER A 81 -20.42 5.16 2.22
CA SER A 81 -21.20 4.90 1.02
C SER A 81 -22.72 4.92 1.23
N GLU A 82 -23.30 6.02 1.70
CA GLU A 82 -24.78 6.09 1.75
C GLU A 82 -25.40 7.23 0.95
N GLU A 83 -24.71 8.35 0.65
CA GLU A 83 -25.39 9.52 0.05
C GLU A 83 -24.58 10.33 -0.99
N VAL A 84 -23.45 9.83 -1.51
CA VAL A 84 -22.61 10.60 -2.44
C VAL A 84 -22.41 9.84 -3.75
N ASP A 85 -22.71 10.47 -4.89
CA ASP A 85 -22.45 10.02 -6.28
C ASP A 85 -20.94 9.88 -6.61
N GLN A 86 -20.10 9.67 -5.59
CA GLN A 86 -18.68 9.47 -5.75
C GLN A 86 -18.43 8.07 -6.33
N ALA A 87 -18.10 8.02 -7.62
CA ALA A 87 -17.89 6.79 -8.37
C ALA A 87 -16.77 5.87 -7.80
N ASP A 88 -15.87 6.41 -6.97
CA ASP A 88 -14.81 5.62 -6.34
C ASP A 88 -14.80 5.74 -4.80
N PRO A 89 -14.96 4.62 -4.07
CA PRO A 89 -14.89 4.61 -2.61
C PRO A 89 -13.49 4.95 -2.06
N PHE A 90 -12.41 4.79 -2.85
CA PHE A 90 -11.03 5.05 -2.44
C PHE A 90 -10.37 6.09 -3.35
N TYR A 91 -10.25 7.32 -2.85
CA TYR A 91 -9.69 8.44 -3.60
C TYR A 91 -8.63 9.20 -2.80
N ALA A 92 -7.82 9.99 -3.48
CA ALA A 92 -6.70 10.71 -2.86
C ALA A 92 -6.59 12.14 -3.40
N HIS A 93 -6.51 13.10 -2.49
CA HIS A 93 -6.34 14.53 -2.83
C HIS A 93 -5.00 15.05 -2.33
N CYS A 94 -4.33 15.88 -3.14
CA CYS A 94 -3.09 16.52 -2.72
C CYS A 94 -3.36 17.59 -1.64
N LYS A 95 -2.29 18.15 -1.06
CA LYS A 95 -2.38 19.17 0.01
C LYS A 95 -3.19 20.42 -0.38
N LEU A 96 -3.28 20.72 -1.67
CA LEU A 96 -4.03 21.87 -2.19
C LEU A 96 -5.54 21.59 -2.30
N HIS A 97 -5.94 20.32 -2.44
CA HIS A 97 -7.32 19.91 -2.71
C HIS A 97 -7.96 19.13 -1.56
N THR A 98 -7.26 19.03 -0.43
CA THR A 98 -7.76 18.39 0.79
C THR A 98 -8.08 19.46 1.82
N ASP A 99 -9.15 19.26 2.58
CA ASP A 99 -9.49 20.14 3.68
C ASP A 99 -8.37 20.14 4.75
N LYS A 100 -7.93 21.34 5.15
CA LYS A 100 -6.79 21.50 6.05
C LYS A 100 -7.06 20.92 7.44
N ASN A 101 -8.31 20.94 7.92
CA ASN A 101 -8.67 20.39 9.22
C ASN A 101 -8.72 18.85 9.18
N LEU A 102 -9.30 18.27 8.13
CA LEU A 102 -9.27 16.83 7.89
C LEU A 102 -7.83 16.32 7.75
N LEU A 103 -6.99 17.05 7.01
CA LEU A 103 -5.57 16.73 6.85
C LEU A 103 -4.86 16.67 8.21
N ARG A 104 -5.01 17.70 9.04
CA ARG A 104 -4.43 17.78 10.38
C ARG A 104 -4.93 16.63 11.27
N LYS A 105 -6.23 16.31 11.22
CA LYS A 105 -6.84 15.22 11.99
C LYS A 105 -6.28 13.86 11.58
N ARG A 106 -6.24 13.57 10.27
CA ARG A 106 -5.71 12.30 9.73
C ARG A 106 -4.23 12.13 10.03
N ARG A 107 -3.43 13.18 9.88
CA ARG A 107 -2.00 13.16 10.21
C ARG A 107 -1.75 12.89 11.70
N ARG A 108 -2.53 13.52 12.59
CA ARG A 108 -2.45 13.26 14.04
C ARG A 108 -2.82 11.82 14.37
N ASN A 109 -3.87 11.28 13.74
CA ASN A 109 -4.27 9.87 13.91
C ASN A 109 -3.15 8.93 13.45
N TRP A 110 -2.55 9.18 12.28
CA TRP A 110 -1.45 8.38 11.76
C TRP A 110 -0.25 8.35 12.72
N LEU A 111 0.16 9.50 13.27
CA LEU A 111 1.23 9.58 14.27
C LEU A 111 0.88 8.79 15.55
N ALA A 112 -0.37 8.89 16.01
CA ALA A 112 -0.83 8.13 17.17
C ALA A 112 -0.79 6.62 16.93
N ILE A 113 -1.17 6.15 15.74
CA ILE A 113 -1.06 4.73 15.36
C ILE A 113 0.41 4.30 15.30
N GLN A 114 1.29 5.13 14.72
CA GLN A 114 2.71 4.83 14.63
C GLN A 114 3.33 4.69 16.03
N MET A 115 3.09 5.66 16.92
CA MET A 115 3.55 5.64 18.31
C MET A 115 3.12 4.37 19.04
N ARG A 116 1.81 4.03 19.00
CA ARG A 116 1.29 2.80 19.61
C ARG A 116 1.91 1.54 19.02
N SER A 117 2.18 1.54 17.71
CA SER A 117 2.83 0.41 17.03
C SER A 117 4.27 0.24 17.50
N GLU A 118 5.02 1.33 17.66
CA GLU A 118 6.39 1.33 18.17
C GLU A 118 6.46 0.91 19.63
N GLU A 119 5.58 1.43 20.48
CA GLU A 119 5.46 1.01 21.89
C GLU A 119 5.17 -0.48 21.99
N ARG A 120 4.20 -0.99 21.22
CA ARG A 120 3.89 -2.43 21.18
C ARG A 120 5.07 -3.27 20.72
N ARG A 121 5.95 -2.73 19.86
CA ARG A 121 7.17 -3.42 19.42
C ARG A 121 8.26 -3.40 20.48
N LYS A 122 8.44 -2.30 21.20
CA LYS A 122 9.43 -2.15 22.28
C LYS A 122 9.07 -3.01 23.49
N TYR A 123 7.82 -2.94 23.94
CA TYR A 123 7.32 -3.67 25.11
C TYR A 123 6.65 -4.98 24.75
N LYS A 124 7.08 -5.62 23.66
CA LYS A 124 6.52 -6.89 23.23
C LYS A 124 6.92 -7.99 24.23
N LYS A 125 6.12 -8.19 25.27
CA LYS A 125 6.22 -9.37 26.13
C LYS A 125 5.59 -10.57 25.42
N GLU A 126 6.27 -11.70 25.49
CA GLU A 126 5.66 -12.98 25.13
C GLU A 126 4.82 -13.45 26.31
N ASP A 127 3.53 -13.10 26.29
CA ASP A 127 2.53 -13.64 27.21
C ASP A 127 1.81 -14.85 26.60
N GLU A 128 1.05 -15.57 27.42
CA GLU A 128 0.24 -16.72 27.01
C GLU A 128 -0.69 -16.39 25.83
N ASP A 129 -1.26 -15.18 25.81
CA ASP A 129 -2.12 -14.72 24.72
C ASP A 129 -1.34 -14.54 23.41
N SER A 130 -0.14 -13.99 23.45
CA SER A 130 0.74 -13.85 22.28
C SER A 130 1.16 -15.20 21.72
N LEU A 131 1.43 -16.18 22.60
CA LEU A 131 1.74 -17.56 22.23
C LEU A 131 0.51 -18.26 21.65
N ARG A 132 -0.68 -18.04 22.23
CA ARG A 132 -1.96 -18.53 21.69
C ARG A 132 -2.24 -17.93 20.31
N ILE A 133 -2.02 -16.63 20.11
CA ILE A 133 -2.16 -15.95 18.82
C ILE A 133 -1.17 -16.53 17.81
N LYS A 134 0.11 -16.70 18.17
CA LYS A 134 1.11 -17.34 17.30
C LYS A 134 0.69 -18.75 16.88
N ARG A 135 0.22 -19.58 17.82
CA ARG A 135 -0.30 -20.93 17.53
C ARG A 135 -1.49 -20.89 16.58
N ARG A 136 -2.45 -19.97 16.80
CA ARG A 136 -3.61 -19.80 15.91
C ARG A 136 -3.19 -19.34 14.53
N LEU A 137 -2.26 -18.39 14.42
CA LEU A 137 -1.69 -17.92 13.16
C LEU A 137 -0.96 -19.05 12.41
N ALA A 138 -0.19 -19.89 13.11
CA ALA A 138 0.49 -21.04 12.52
C ALA A 138 -0.51 -22.04 11.94
N LYS A 139 -1.54 -22.43 12.72
CA LYS A 139 -2.64 -23.29 12.27
C LYS A 139 -3.39 -22.69 11.06
N SER A 140 -3.69 -21.40 11.09
CA SER A 140 -4.33 -20.71 9.97
C SER A 140 -3.45 -20.69 8.72
N ARG A 141 -2.13 -20.49 8.89
CA ARG A 141 -1.17 -20.52 7.78
C ARG A 141 -1.09 -21.89 7.15
N GLU A 142 -1.01 -22.95 7.96
CA GLU A 142 -1.00 -24.35 7.50
C GLU A 142 -2.30 -24.72 6.76
N LYS A 143 -3.46 -24.37 7.32
CA LYS A 143 -4.75 -24.54 6.65
C LYS A 143 -4.80 -23.80 5.32
N TYR A 144 -4.29 -22.57 5.27
CA TYR A 144 -4.21 -21.80 4.04
C TYR A 144 -3.25 -22.44 3.02
N THR A 145 -2.07 -22.92 3.43
CA THR A 145 -1.13 -23.56 2.50
C THR A 145 -1.69 -24.87 1.94
N ASN A 146 -2.32 -25.70 2.77
CA ASN A 146 -2.91 -26.96 2.33
C ASN A 146 -4.10 -26.71 1.39
N SER A 147 -4.99 -25.77 1.73
CA SER A 147 -6.10 -25.41 0.84
C SER A 147 -5.65 -24.71 -0.44
N ARG A 148 -4.52 -24.00 -0.43
CA ARG A 148 -3.97 -23.35 -1.63
C ARG A 148 -3.55 -24.37 -2.69
N LEU A 149 -3.08 -25.55 -2.32
CA LEU A 149 -2.68 -26.60 -3.28
C LEU A 149 -3.89 -27.08 -4.12
N ASN A 150 -5.07 -27.15 -3.51
CA ASN A 150 -6.29 -27.61 -4.15
C ASN A 150 -7.09 -26.48 -4.82
N LYS A 151 -6.67 -25.22 -4.68
CA LYS A 151 -7.30 -24.09 -5.35
C LYS A 151 -6.72 -23.92 -6.75
N VAL A 152 -7.60 -23.68 -7.72
CA VAL A 152 -7.22 -23.21 -9.05
C VAL A 152 -6.40 -21.92 -8.87
N GLN A 153 -5.14 -21.96 -9.27
CA GLN A 153 -4.30 -20.77 -9.23
C GLN A 153 -4.83 -19.76 -10.25
N PRO A 154 -4.88 -18.46 -9.91
CA PRO A 154 -5.18 -17.45 -10.91
C PRO A 154 -4.15 -17.56 -12.04
N TRP A 155 -4.61 -17.46 -13.28
CA TRP A 155 -3.71 -17.39 -14.42
C TRP A 155 -2.78 -16.19 -14.25
N VAL A 156 -1.48 -16.44 -14.40
CA VAL A 156 -0.45 -15.40 -14.35
C VAL A 156 0.47 -15.57 -15.56
N PRO A 157 0.87 -14.49 -16.23
CA PRO A 157 1.86 -14.55 -17.29
C PRO A 157 3.13 -15.27 -16.82
N THR A 158 3.55 -16.30 -17.55
CA THR A 158 4.81 -17.02 -17.29
C THR A 158 6.03 -16.22 -17.72
N GLN A 159 5.84 -15.28 -18.67
CA GLN A 159 6.90 -14.39 -19.14
C GLN A 159 7.22 -13.33 -18.08
N LYS A 160 8.43 -13.41 -17.53
CA LYS A 160 8.96 -12.36 -16.65
C LYS A 160 9.31 -11.14 -17.50
N MET A 161 8.61 -10.03 -17.28
CA MET A 161 8.96 -8.77 -17.94
C MET A 161 9.99 -8.01 -17.09
N ALA A 162 11.08 -7.60 -17.74
CA ALA A 162 12.11 -6.81 -17.11
C ALA A 162 11.58 -5.42 -16.74
N ARG A 163 12.09 -4.87 -15.64
CA ARG A 163 11.85 -3.49 -15.19
C ARG A 163 13.16 -2.86 -14.78
N LEU A 164 13.23 -1.54 -14.88
CA LEU A 164 14.37 -0.78 -14.38
C LEU A 164 14.56 -1.05 -12.88
N LEU A 165 15.79 -1.32 -12.45
CA LEU A 165 16.10 -1.55 -11.03
C LEU A 165 15.66 -0.37 -10.15
N THR A 166 15.74 0.84 -10.70
CA THR A 166 15.31 2.09 -10.08
C THR A 166 13.80 2.18 -9.81
N SER A 167 12.99 1.31 -10.42
CA SER A 167 11.55 1.23 -10.11
C SER A 167 11.25 0.39 -8.86
N SER A 168 12.24 -0.29 -8.27
CA SER A 168 12.06 -1.15 -7.10
C SER A 168 12.78 -0.58 -5.89
N ALA A 169 12.03 -0.06 -4.91
CA ALA A 169 12.62 0.49 -3.69
C ALA A 169 13.48 -0.53 -2.93
N SER A 170 13.09 -1.81 -2.96
CA SER A 170 13.85 -2.89 -2.32
C SER A 170 15.15 -3.19 -3.06
N ALA A 171 15.14 -3.15 -4.40
CA ALA A 171 16.36 -3.29 -5.20
C ALA A 171 17.29 -2.10 -4.99
N CYS A 172 16.77 -0.86 -5.03
CA CYS A 172 17.56 0.35 -4.74
C CYS A 172 18.22 0.27 -3.35
N ARG A 173 17.46 -0.09 -2.31
CA ARG A 173 18.02 -0.29 -0.95
C ARG A 173 19.09 -1.37 -0.89
N ALA A 174 18.97 -2.43 -1.68
CA ALA A 174 19.98 -3.49 -1.72
C ALA A 174 21.25 -3.04 -2.44
N LEU A 175 21.10 -2.25 -3.50
CA LEU A 175 22.23 -1.68 -4.26
C LEU A 175 22.98 -0.66 -3.42
N TRP A 176 22.30 0.31 -2.81
CA TRP A 176 22.96 1.38 -2.05
C TRP A 176 23.66 0.87 -0.79
N ARG A 177 23.08 -0.12 -0.11
CA ARG A 177 23.76 -0.79 1.01
C ARG A 177 25.08 -1.44 0.60
N LYS A 178 25.22 -1.88 -0.65
CA LYS A 178 26.46 -2.47 -1.18
C LYS A 178 27.45 -1.42 -1.67
N SER A 179 26.98 -0.25 -2.10
CA SER A 179 27.84 0.82 -2.62
C SER A 179 28.40 1.76 -1.55
N GLY A 180 28.14 1.53 -0.26
CA GLY A 180 28.73 2.30 0.85
C GLY A 180 28.24 3.75 0.97
N THR A 181 27.14 4.09 0.31
CA THR A 181 26.48 5.43 0.28
C THR A 181 25.06 5.34 0.78
#